data_AF-A0A9Q8LJ18-F1
#
_entry.id   AF-A0A9Q8LJ18-F1
#
_cell.length_a   1.000
_cell.length_b   1.000
_cell.length_c   1.000
_cell.angle_alpha   90.00
_cell.angle_beta   90.00
_cell.angle_gamma   90.00
#
_symmetry.space_group_name_H-M   'P 1'
#
loop_
_entity.id
_entity.type
_entity.pdbx_description
1 polymer ?
#
loop_
_entity_poly.entity_id
_entity_poly.type
_entity_poly.pdbx_seq_one_letter_code
_entity_poly.pdbx_strand_id
1 'polypeptide(L)'
;MADDAVPTYTLIQADGLYPDDTVEQEIFAPRPGQNYKLEFISTGLWPTGTSELAKKPWSAIPEDVRNRIDGIMVLKIGFTEQDVELFPKLKV
;
A
#
# COMPACT_ATOMS: atom_id res chain seq x y z
N MET A 1 -18.16 21.86 -14.94
CA MET A 1 -17.01 22.23 -14.11
C MET A 1 -16.59 20.93 -13.45
N ALA A 2 -15.55 20.28 -13.94
CA ALA A 2 -14.98 19.16 -13.18
C ALA A 2 -14.33 19.82 -11.96
N ASP A 3 -14.75 19.44 -10.75
CA ASP A 3 -13.92 19.71 -9.59
C ASP A 3 -12.54 19.12 -9.92
N ASP A 4 -11.51 19.97 -9.98
CA ASP A 4 -10.12 19.52 -10.03
C ASP A 4 -9.83 18.85 -8.67
N ALA A 5 -10.35 17.64 -8.50
CA ALA A 5 -10.24 16.88 -7.28
C ALA A 5 -8.76 16.60 -7.06
N VAL A 6 -8.24 17.09 -5.92
CA VAL A 6 -6.86 16.85 -5.50
C VAL A 6 -6.57 15.35 -5.60
N PRO A 7 -5.59 14.92 -6.41
CA PRO A 7 -5.32 13.50 -6.63
C PRO A 7 -4.99 12.83 -5.31
N THR A 8 -5.57 11.65 -5.08
CA THR A 8 -5.29 10.82 -3.91
C THR A 8 -4.49 9.61 -4.36
N TYR A 9 -3.34 9.39 -3.75
CA TYR A 9 -2.48 8.24 -3.98
C TYR A 9 -2.53 7.29 -2.80
N THR A 10 -2.61 5.99 -3.06
CA THR A 10 -2.64 4.98 -2.00
C THR A 10 -1.33 4.20 -1.97
N LEU A 11 -0.65 4.21 -0.82
CA LEU A 11 0.51 3.38 -0.54
C LEU A 11 0.17 2.32 0.50
N ILE A 12 0.76 1.14 0.35
CA ILE A 12 0.63 0.09 1.37
C ILE A 12 1.98 -0.33 1.95
N GLN A 13 1.94 -0.74 3.22
CA GLN A 13 2.95 -1.61 3.82
C GLN A 13 2.40 -3.04 3.79
N ALA A 14 2.97 -3.89 2.93
CA ALA A 14 2.40 -5.20 2.61
C ALA A 14 2.55 -6.23 3.74
N ASP A 15 3.69 -6.21 4.44
CA ASP A 15 3.99 -7.27 5.38
C ASP A 15 3.24 -7.12 6.72
N GLY A 16 2.98 -5.90 7.19
CA GLY A 16 2.48 -5.64 8.55
C GLY A 16 3.57 -5.77 9.62
N LEU A 17 4.79 -5.32 9.32
CA LEU A 17 5.96 -5.49 10.20
C LEU A 17 5.98 -4.49 11.35
N TYR A 18 5.48 -3.28 11.09
CA TYR A 18 5.56 -2.15 12.01
C TYR A 18 4.17 -1.86 12.62
N PRO A 19 4.12 -1.51 13.91
CA PRO A 19 2.86 -1.31 14.63
C PRO A 19 2.18 0.02 14.34
N ASP A 20 2.92 0.99 13.76
CA ASP A 20 2.43 2.30 13.36
C ASP A 20 3.05 2.73 12.03
N ASP A 21 2.55 3.83 11.48
CA ASP A 21 2.93 4.44 10.20
C ASP A 21 3.30 5.93 10.33
N THR A 22 3.71 6.36 11.53
CA THR A 22 3.93 7.78 11.83
C THR A 22 5.02 8.39 10.95
N VAL A 23 6.09 7.61 10.71
CA VAL A 23 7.24 8.03 9.90
C VAL A 23 6.85 8.14 8.43
N GLU A 24 6.12 7.17 7.90
CA GLU A 24 5.66 7.16 6.52
C GLU A 24 4.67 8.30 6.25
N GLN A 25 3.74 8.55 7.19
CA GLN A 25 2.85 9.70 7.10
C GLN A 25 3.62 11.02 7.03
N GLU A 26 4.66 11.21 7.85
CA GLU A 26 5.50 12.41 7.81
C GLU A 26 6.29 12.53 6.51
N ILE A 27 6.93 11.45 6.06
CA ILE A 27 7.77 11.43 4.86
C ILE A 27 6.95 11.74 3.60
N PHE A 28 5.75 11.16 3.51
CA PHE A 28 4.91 11.26 2.32
C PHE A 28 3.88 12.40 2.39
N ALA A 29 3.78 13.12 3.52
CA ALA A 29 2.95 14.30 3.64
C ALA A 29 3.29 15.33 2.54
N PRO A 30 2.29 15.94 1.89
CA PRO A 30 2.53 16.95 0.87
C PRO A 30 3.24 18.16 1.48
N ARG A 31 4.32 18.59 0.84
CA ARG A 31 5.08 19.80 1.17
C ARG A 31 4.43 21.03 0.54
N PRO A 32 4.76 22.27 1.01
CA PRO A 32 4.26 23.49 0.39
C PRO A 32 4.48 23.51 -1.13
N GLY A 33 3.40 23.69 -1.89
CA GLY A 33 3.41 23.68 -3.36
C GLY A 33 3.06 22.32 -3.99
N GLN A 34 2.94 21.24 -3.21
CA GLN A 34 2.43 19.96 -3.68
C GLN A 34 0.93 19.87 -3.44
N ASN A 35 0.18 19.41 -4.45
CA ASN A 35 -1.27 19.29 -4.39
C ASN A 35 -1.69 17.84 -4.61
N TYR A 36 -1.53 17.02 -3.57
CA TYR A 36 -2.03 15.64 -3.54
C TYR A 36 -2.43 15.25 -2.11
N LYS A 37 -3.23 14.20 -2.00
CA LYS A 37 -3.51 13.48 -0.76
C LYS A 37 -2.82 12.13 -0.81
N LEU A 38 -2.36 11.66 0.33
CA LEU A 38 -1.81 10.31 0.47
C LEU A 38 -2.64 9.54 1.48
N GLU A 39 -3.00 8.32 1.12
CA GLU A 39 -3.51 7.32 2.04
C GLU A 39 -2.44 6.25 2.23
N PHE A 40 -2.05 6.02 3.48
CA PHE A 40 -1.12 4.97 3.84
C PHE A 40 -1.88 3.86 4.57
N ILE A 41 -1.67 2.60 4.16
CA ILE A 41 -2.36 1.44 4.72
C ILE A 41 -1.34 0.40 5.12
N SER A 42 -1.23 0.13 6.43
CA SER A 42 -0.54 -1.06 6.90
C SER A 42 -1.46 -2.27 6.77
N THR A 43 -1.06 -3.23 5.95
CA THR A 43 -1.79 -4.50 5.83
C THR A 43 -1.23 -5.52 6.82
N GLY A 44 -1.74 -6.75 6.79
CA GLY A 44 -1.30 -7.81 7.69
C GLY A 44 -1.14 -9.12 6.94
N LEU A 45 -0.47 -9.09 5.78
CA LEU A 45 -0.23 -10.30 5.01
C LEU A 45 0.78 -11.22 5.68
N TRP A 46 1.78 -10.64 6.35
CA TRP A 46 2.74 -11.43 7.10
C TRP A 46 3.31 -10.70 8.32
N PRO A 47 2.51 -10.47 9.37
CA PRO A 47 2.97 -9.69 10.52
C PRO A 47 4.15 -10.32 11.26
N THR A 48 4.86 -9.51 12.05
CA THR A 48 5.95 -10.00 12.92
C THR A 48 5.46 -11.12 13.85
N GLY A 49 6.26 -12.20 13.96
CA GLY A 49 5.91 -13.37 14.77
C GLY A 49 5.00 -14.40 14.08
N THR A 50 4.55 -14.14 12.85
CA THR A 50 3.73 -15.07 12.07
C THR A 50 4.61 -16.08 11.34
N SER A 51 4.31 -17.38 11.46
CA SER A 51 5.03 -18.44 10.74
C SER A 51 4.82 -18.35 9.21
N GLU A 52 5.72 -18.94 8.42
CA GLU A 52 5.60 -18.96 6.96
C GLU A 52 4.27 -19.56 6.48
N LEU A 53 3.81 -20.62 7.15
CA LEU A 53 2.56 -21.31 6.83
C LEU A 53 1.31 -20.46 7.07
N ALA A 54 1.41 -19.41 7.90
CA ALA A 54 0.32 -18.50 8.21
C ALA A 54 0.39 -17.19 7.40
N LYS A 55 1.35 -17.06 6.47
CA LYS A 55 1.42 -15.96 5.50
C LYS A 55 0.19 -15.96 4.60
N LYS A 56 -0.45 -14.79 4.45
CA LYS A 56 -1.59 -14.61 3.55
C LYS A 56 -1.12 -14.32 2.12
N PRO A 57 -1.87 -14.76 1.08
CA PRO A 57 -1.59 -14.38 -0.30
C PRO A 57 -1.92 -12.90 -0.55
N TRP A 58 -1.37 -12.31 -1.61
CA TRP A 58 -1.66 -10.93 -2.02
C TRP A 58 -3.15 -10.68 -2.29
N SER A 59 -3.87 -11.69 -2.78
CA SER A 59 -5.31 -11.66 -3.00
C SER A 59 -6.15 -11.56 -1.71
N ALA A 60 -5.54 -11.71 -0.53
CA ALA A 60 -6.21 -11.47 0.75
C ALA A 60 -6.45 -9.98 1.03
N ILE A 61 -5.78 -9.07 0.30
CA ILE A 61 -6.11 -7.64 0.31
C ILE A 61 -7.46 -7.46 -0.41
N PRO A 62 -8.45 -6.75 0.19
CA PRO A 62 -9.74 -6.50 -0.44
C PRO A 62 -9.60 -5.89 -1.85
N GLU A 63 -10.44 -6.33 -2.79
CA GLU A 63 -10.35 -5.94 -4.19
C GLU A 63 -10.47 -4.43 -4.41
N ASP A 64 -11.39 -3.79 -3.67
CA ASP A 64 -11.58 -2.34 -3.69
C ASP A 64 -10.31 -1.59 -3.26
N VAL A 65 -9.56 -2.14 -2.30
CA VAL A 65 -8.26 -1.61 -1.89
C VAL A 65 -7.21 -1.88 -2.96
N ARG A 66 -7.13 -3.09 -3.52
CA ARG A 66 -6.15 -3.40 -4.58
C ARG A 66 -6.30 -2.52 -5.81
N ASN A 67 -7.53 -2.18 -6.18
CA ASN A 67 -7.86 -1.34 -7.33
C ASN A 67 -7.46 0.14 -7.19
N ARG A 68 -7.02 0.57 -6.00
CA ARG A 68 -6.56 1.93 -5.71
C ARG A 68 -5.10 2.06 -5.31
N ILE A 69 -4.37 0.95 -5.15
CA ILE A 69 -2.96 0.96 -4.76
C ILE A 69 -2.11 1.53 -5.89
N ASP A 70 -1.38 2.60 -5.60
CA ASP A 70 -0.41 3.22 -6.49
C ASP A 70 1.02 2.75 -6.18
N GLY A 71 1.30 2.33 -4.95
CA GLY A 71 2.62 1.82 -4.58
C GLY A 71 2.65 0.85 -3.42
N ILE A 72 3.65 -0.04 -3.43
CA ILE A 72 3.81 -1.13 -2.46
C ILE A 72 5.17 -1.05 -1.77
N MET A 73 5.16 -0.97 -0.44
CA MET A 73 6.33 -1.20 0.40
C MET A 73 6.30 -2.65 0.90
N VAL A 74 7.29 -3.44 0.49
CA VAL A 74 7.41 -4.87 0.84
C VAL A 74 8.85 -5.23 1.19
N LEU A 75 9.03 -6.07 2.21
CA LEU A 75 10.36 -6.54 2.64
C LEU A 75 10.57 -8.04 2.42
N LYS A 76 9.63 -8.89 2.82
CA LYS A 76 9.85 -10.34 2.90
C LYS A 76 8.89 -11.17 2.05
N ILE A 77 7.75 -10.62 1.65
CA ILE A 77 6.81 -11.32 0.78
C ILE A 77 7.33 -11.26 -0.66
N GLY A 78 7.54 -12.43 -1.28
CA GLY A 78 7.81 -12.51 -2.73
C GLY A 78 6.67 -11.92 -3.55
N PHE A 79 7.02 -11.20 -4.62
CA PHE A 79 6.08 -10.51 -5.50
C PHE A 79 6.35 -10.94 -6.94
N THR A 80 5.40 -11.70 -7.50
CA THR A 80 5.51 -12.33 -8.81
C THR A 80 4.77 -11.54 -9.89
N GLU A 81 4.95 -11.93 -11.15
CA GLU A 81 4.21 -11.34 -12.28
C GLU A 81 2.68 -11.50 -12.10
N GLN A 82 2.23 -12.66 -11.61
CA GLN A 82 0.80 -12.89 -11.34
C GLN A 82 0.28 -12.00 -10.20
N ASP A 83 1.12 -11.66 -9.24
CA ASP A 83 0.73 -10.76 -8.16
C ASP A 83 0.57 -9.32 -8.66
N VAL A 84 1.38 -8.88 -9.64
CA VAL A 84 1.25 -7.54 -10.26
C VAL A 84 -0.13 -7.37 -10.90
N GLU A 85 -0.66 -8.41 -11.54
CA GLU A 85 -2.00 -8.38 -12.17
C GLU A 85 -3.13 -8.07 -11.18
N LEU A 86 -2.91 -8.31 -9.88
CA LEU A 86 -3.88 -8.00 -8.83
C LEU A 86 -4.00 -6.50 -8.54
N PHE A 87 -3.07 -5.65 -9.01
CA PHE A 87 -2.97 -4.23 -8.68
C PHE A 87 -2.97 -3.36 -9.93
N PRO A 88 -4.15 -3.09 -10.53
CA PRO A 88 -4.26 -2.45 -11.85
C PRO A 88 -3.79 -0.98 -11.91
N LYS A 89 -3.54 -0.33 -10.77
CA LYS A 89 -3.03 1.04 -10.68
C LYS A 89 -1.60 1.14 -10.16
N LEU A 90 -0.94 0.00 -9.91
CA LEU A 90 0.39 -0.02 -9.35
C LEU A 90 1.40 0.69 -10.25
N LYS A 91 2.21 1.58 -9.66
CA LYS A 91 3.25 2.33 -10.35
C LYS A 91 4.65 1.99 -9.85
N VAL A 92 4.79 1.71 -8.55
CA VAL A 92 6.08 1.50 -7.88
C VAL A 92 5.99 0.49 -6.75
#